data_AF-A0A9W8JNT5-F1
#
_entry.id   AF-A0A9W8JNT5-F1
#
_cell.length_a   1.000
_cell.length_b   1.000
_cell.length_c   1.000
_cell.angle_alpha   90.00
_cell.angle_beta   90.00
_cell.angle_gamma   90.00
#
_symmetry.space_group_name_H-M   'P 1'
#
loop_
_entity.id
_entity.type
_entity.pdbx_description
1 polymer ?
#
loop_
_entity_poly.entity_id
_entity_poly.type
_entity_poly.pdbx_seq_one_letter_code
_entity_poly.pdbx_strand_id
1 'polypeptide(L)'
;MLSTQTPTSSSSRLHMPPKANGADTLERRIAPGAFHDSGRKYDPPKCQPRTRQSIINLIMRWVDEQVQEFGMMWLYGPSGAGKSAIAQAISQLCFEQGRLAGSFFFARAIAGLNTEKHLMATLAHQISLSIPETRRYIAQAVESDPSVFAGSLETQLQTLIVNPLLQAQAHAEANGKRNSTGPGRRWARLIVIDGLDECQGANVQRYITRTPHS
;
A
#
# COMPACT_ATOMS: atom_id res chain seq x y z
N MET A 1 44.46 -53.35 34.85
CA MET A 1 43.78 -53.12 33.56
C MET A 1 42.63 -52.15 33.81
N LEU A 2 42.82 -50.86 33.51
CA LEU A 2 41.77 -49.83 33.60
C LEU A 2 40.98 -49.82 32.28
N SER A 3 39.68 -50.09 32.34
CA SER A 3 38.77 -49.84 31.21
C SER A 3 38.22 -48.42 31.32
N THR A 4 38.61 -47.57 30.39
CA THR A 4 38.04 -46.24 30.16
C THR A 4 36.68 -46.37 29.48
N GLN A 5 35.61 -45.89 30.13
CA GLN A 5 34.32 -45.69 29.47
C GLN A 5 34.33 -44.35 28.72
N THR A 6 33.89 -44.37 27.46
CA THR A 6 33.68 -43.18 26.64
C THR A 6 32.29 -42.59 26.91
N PRO A 7 32.15 -41.26 27.07
CA PRO A 7 30.84 -40.64 27.17
C PRO A 7 30.24 -40.44 25.77
N THR A 8 29.02 -40.92 25.55
CA THR A 8 28.23 -40.65 24.35
C THR A 8 27.70 -39.21 24.39
N SER A 9 28.13 -38.37 23.45
CA SER A 9 27.57 -37.03 23.26
C SER A 9 26.28 -37.11 22.44
N SER A 10 25.14 -36.88 23.10
CA SER A 10 23.86 -36.68 22.44
C SER A 10 23.84 -35.31 21.75
N SER A 11 23.92 -35.30 20.42
CA SER A 11 23.76 -34.08 19.60
C SER A 11 22.29 -33.65 19.59
N SER A 12 21.93 -32.69 20.43
CA SER A 12 20.66 -31.99 20.36
C SER A 12 20.67 -31.04 19.16
N ARG A 13 19.94 -31.38 18.09
CA ARG A 13 19.67 -30.45 16.98
C ARG A 13 18.88 -29.28 17.53
N LEU A 14 19.49 -28.10 17.53
CA LEU A 14 18.78 -26.84 17.72
C LEU A 14 17.71 -26.73 16.62
N HIS A 15 16.44 -26.84 17.01
CA HIS A 15 15.32 -26.54 16.13
C HIS A 15 15.36 -25.03 15.88
N MET A 16 15.99 -24.61 14.77
CA MET A 16 15.91 -23.22 14.36
C MET A 16 14.44 -22.91 14.03
N PRO A 17 13.88 -21.81 14.58
CA PRO A 17 12.54 -21.40 14.20
C PRO A 17 12.49 -21.22 12.68
N PRO A 18 11.37 -21.57 12.01
CA PRO A 18 11.24 -21.37 10.57
C PRO A 18 11.56 -19.91 10.25
N LYS A 19 12.39 -19.69 9.22
CA LYS A 19 12.64 -18.33 8.70
C LYS A 19 11.28 -17.67 8.45
N ALA A 20 11.07 -16.50 9.04
CA ALA A 20 9.83 -15.78 8.87
C ALA A 20 9.62 -15.47 7.38
N ASN A 21 8.51 -15.93 6.82
CA ASN A 21 8.14 -15.63 5.44
C ASN A 21 8.01 -14.11 5.27
N GLY A 22 8.46 -13.56 4.14
CA GLY A 22 8.36 -12.13 3.84
C GLY A 22 6.92 -11.63 3.84
N ALA A 23 5.96 -12.47 3.44
CA ALA A 23 4.53 -12.13 3.50
C ALA A 23 4.04 -11.92 4.94
N ASP A 24 4.33 -12.85 5.85
CA ASP A 24 3.95 -12.73 7.26
C ASP A 24 4.64 -11.54 7.94
N THR A 25 5.87 -11.26 7.52
CA THR A 25 6.63 -10.10 8.01
C THR A 25 6.01 -8.79 7.55
N LEU A 26 5.54 -8.72 6.30
CA LEU A 26 4.79 -7.57 5.80
C LEU A 26 3.47 -7.40 6.57
N GLU A 27 2.71 -8.48 6.77
CA GLU A 27 1.41 -8.44 7.45
C GLU A 27 1.51 -7.91 8.88
N ARG A 28 2.57 -8.26 9.63
CA ARG A 28 2.84 -7.69 10.96
C ARG A 28 3.15 -6.19 10.96
N ARG A 29 3.39 -5.59 9.80
CA ARG A 29 3.76 -4.17 9.64
C ARG A 29 2.64 -3.32 9.06
N ILE A 30 1.50 -3.89 8.69
CA ILE A 30 0.38 -3.10 8.15
C ILE A 30 -0.43 -2.45 9.28
N ALA A 31 -1.23 -1.45 8.91
CA ALA A 31 -2.24 -0.85 9.78
C ALA A 31 -3.63 -1.06 9.16
N PRO A 32 -4.37 -2.13 9.52
CA PRO A 32 -5.69 -2.42 8.95
C PRO A 32 -6.70 -1.28 9.17
N GLY A 33 -6.55 -0.54 10.28
CA GLY A 33 -7.36 0.65 10.58
C GLY A 33 -7.19 1.83 9.60
N ALA A 34 -6.19 1.77 8.71
CA ALA A 34 -5.97 2.77 7.67
C ALA A 34 -6.73 2.48 6.38
N PHE A 35 -7.37 1.32 6.25
CA PHE A 35 -8.05 0.93 5.02
C PHE A 35 -9.34 1.76 4.84
N HIS A 36 -9.78 1.92 3.59
CA HIS A 36 -11.05 2.57 3.26
C HIS A 36 -12.27 1.92 3.94
N ASP A 37 -12.20 0.61 4.19
CA ASP A 37 -13.24 -0.26 4.75
C ASP A 37 -13.02 -0.63 6.24
N SER A 38 -12.10 0.06 6.93
CA SER A 38 -11.74 -0.16 8.35
C SER A 38 -12.86 0.06 9.39
N GLY A 39 -14.10 0.29 8.95
CA GLY A 39 -15.24 0.61 9.80
C GLY A 39 -15.24 2.04 10.37
N ARG A 40 -14.20 2.83 10.09
CA ARG A 40 -14.14 4.25 10.46
C ARG A 40 -15.22 5.04 9.74
N LYS A 41 -15.93 5.87 10.52
CA LYS A 41 -16.93 6.80 10.02
C LYS A 41 -16.30 8.17 9.86
N TYR A 42 -16.46 8.76 8.68
CA TYR A 42 -16.07 10.13 8.41
C TYR A 42 -17.30 11.02 8.36
N ASP A 43 -17.14 12.27 8.81
CA ASP A 43 -18.24 13.23 8.77
C ASP A 43 -18.73 13.40 7.33
N PRO A 44 -20.06 13.32 7.11
CA PRO A 44 -20.60 13.53 5.78
C PRO A 44 -20.24 14.93 5.30
N PRO A 45 -20.02 15.13 3.99
CA PRO A 45 -19.76 16.45 3.45
C PRO A 45 -20.91 17.39 3.79
N LYS A 46 -20.57 18.57 4.34
CA LYS A 46 -21.54 19.64 4.64
C LYS A 46 -22.06 20.35 3.39
N CYS A 47 -21.60 19.96 2.20
CA CYS A 47 -22.07 20.49 0.93
C CYS A 47 -23.40 19.86 0.52
N GLN A 48 -24.15 20.54 -0.36
CA GLN A 48 -25.40 20.00 -0.90
C GLN A 48 -25.14 18.68 -1.64
N PRO A 49 -26.05 17.69 -1.61
CA PRO A 49 -25.86 16.38 -2.25
C PRO A 49 -25.42 16.45 -3.71
N ARG A 50 -25.94 17.42 -4.46
CA ARG A 50 -25.57 17.65 -5.87
C ARG A 50 -24.09 18.01 -6.04
N THR A 51 -23.55 18.89 -5.19
CA THR A 51 -22.14 19.30 -5.24
C THR A 51 -21.21 18.12 -4.93
N ARG A 52 -21.56 17.30 -3.93
CA ARG A 52 -20.82 16.07 -3.61
C ARG A 52 -20.78 15.12 -4.81
N GLN A 53 -21.91 14.89 -5.44
CA GLN A 53 -21.99 14.00 -6.61
C GLN A 53 -21.17 14.54 -7.79
N SER A 54 -21.20 15.85 -8.04
CA SER A 54 -20.40 16.47 -9.10
C SER A 54 -18.89 16.28 -8.87
N ILE A 55 -18.43 16.40 -7.62
CA ILE A 55 -17.02 16.15 -7.27
C ILE A 55 -16.66 14.68 -7.49
N ILE A 56 -17.50 13.75 -7.01
CA ILE A 56 -17.28 12.31 -7.23
C ILE A 56 -17.20 12.01 -8.72
N ASN A 57 -18.14 12.52 -9.52
CA ASN A 57 -18.15 12.31 -10.97
C ASN A 57 -16.93 12.94 -11.66
N LEU A 58 -16.41 14.06 -11.17
CA LEU A 58 -15.19 14.67 -11.67
C LEU A 58 -13.98 13.76 -11.41
N ILE A 59 -13.83 13.26 -10.18
CA ILE A 59 -12.74 12.37 -9.81
C ILE A 59 -12.83 11.05 -10.60
N MET A 60 -14.03 10.47 -10.72
CA MET A 60 -14.20 9.23 -11.48
C MET A 60 -13.88 9.39 -12.97
N ARG A 61 -14.26 10.53 -13.58
CA ARG A 61 -13.84 10.85 -14.95
C ARG A 61 -12.33 10.94 -15.07
N TRP A 62 -11.66 11.59 -14.12
CA TRP A 62 -10.19 11.64 -14.10
C TRP A 62 -9.56 10.25 -13.94
N VAL A 63 -10.15 9.35 -13.15
CA VAL A 63 -9.71 7.94 -13.04
C VAL A 63 -9.90 7.19 -14.36
N ASP A 64 -10.97 7.49 -15.12
CA ASP A 64 -11.29 6.87 -16.40
C ASP A 64 -10.46 7.41 -17.57
N GLU A 65 -10.14 8.71 -17.54
CA GLU A 65 -9.35 9.41 -18.54
C GLU A 65 -7.91 8.87 -18.51
N GLN A 66 -7.62 7.97 -19.45
CA GLN A 66 -6.32 7.34 -19.62
C GLN A 66 -5.26 8.28 -20.21
N VAL A 67 -5.21 9.54 -19.75
CA VAL A 67 -4.19 10.45 -20.21
C VAL A 67 -2.86 10.00 -19.63
N GLN A 68 -1.88 9.92 -20.53
CA GLN A 68 -0.53 9.46 -20.32
C GLN A 68 0.15 10.17 -19.14
N GLU A 69 1.01 9.42 -18.46
CA GLU A 69 2.03 9.89 -17.51
C GLU A 69 1.51 10.45 -16.17
N PHE A 70 1.48 9.57 -15.16
CA PHE A 70 1.58 9.90 -13.73
C PHE A 70 0.74 11.09 -13.24
N GLY A 71 -0.58 10.92 -13.16
CA GLY A 71 -1.46 11.94 -12.59
C GLY A 71 -1.51 11.90 -11.06
N MET A 72 -1.35 13.07 -10.42
CA MET A 72 -1.67 13.30 -9.00
C MET A 72 -2.82 14.30 -8.91
N MET A 73 -3.89 13.95 -8.19
CA MET A 73 -5.03 14.85 -7.94
C MET A 73 -5.10 15.21 -6.46
N TRP A 74 -5.12 16.52 -6.17
CA TRP A 74 -5.29 17.05 -4.82
C TRP A 74 -6.75 17.44 -4.57
N LEU A 75 -7.39 16.78 -3.60
CA LEU A 75 -8.68 17.23 -3.06
C LEU A 75 -8.44 18.11 -1.82
N TYR A 76 -8.60 19.42 -1.98
CA TYR A 76 -8.42 20.40 -0.91
C TYR A 76 -9.70 21.19 -0.65
N GLY A 77 -9.79 21.80 0.54
CA GLY A 77 -10.97 22.51 1.00
C GLY A 77 -10.97 22.70 2.51
N PRO A 78 -11.89 23.53 3.05
CA PRO A 78 -11.90 23.87 4.47
C PRO A 78 -12.08 22.64 5.38
N SER A 79 -11.69 22.79 6.64
CA SER A 79 -11.95 21.76 7.65
C SER A 79 -13.46 21.50 7.77
N GLY A 80 -13.84 20.23 7.91
CA GLY A 80 -15.25 19.83 7.96
C GLY A 80 -16.00 19.87 6.61
N ALA A 81 -15.31 20.09 5.48
CA ALA A 81 -15.93 20.01 4.15
C ALA A 81 -16.29 18.57 3.70
N GLY A 82 -15.87 17.55 4.47
CA GLY A 82 -16.10 16.13 4.17
C GLY A 82 -15.20 15.54 3.08
N LYS A 83 -13.96 16.06 2.96
CA LYS A 83 -12.95 15.53 2.02
C LYS A 83 -12.70 14.03 2.24
N SER A 84 -12.52 13.62 3.50
CA SER A 84 -12.34 12.21 3.86
C SER A 84 -13.52 11.32 3.48
N ALA A 85 -14.75 11.83 3.59
CA ALA A 85 -15.94 11.10 3.14
C ALA A 85 -15.99 10.96 1.61
N ILE A 86 -15.53 11.96 0.86
CA ILE A 86 -15.36 11.85 -0.60
C ILE A 86 -14.26 10.84 -0.95
N ALA A 87 -13.10 10.92 -0.28
CA ALA A 87 -11.99 9.99 -0.49
C ALA A 87 -12.40 8.53 -0.18
N GLN A 88 -13.16 8.31 0.90
CA GLN A 88 -13.73 6.99 1.23
C GLN A 88 -14.70 6.52 0.16
N ALA A 89 -15.63 7.37 -0.30
CA ALA A 89 -16.59 7.01 -1.35
C ALA A 89 -15.88 6.65 -2.67
N ILE A 90 -14.87 7.40 -3.08
CA ILE A 90 -14.05 7.10 -4.27
C ILE A 90 -13.31 5.77 -4.09
N SER A 91 -12.70 5.55 -2.93
CA SER A 91 -11.99 4.30 -2.64
C SER A 91 -12.93 3.10 -2.76
N GLN A 92 -14.11 3.18 -2.17
CA GLN A 92 -15.14 2.12 -2.25
C GLN A 92 -15.57 1.85 -3.69
N LEU A 93 -15.93 2.89 -4.45
CA LEU A 93 -16.36 2.75 -5.85
C LEU A 93 -15.25 2.13 -6.71
N CYS A 94 -14.00 2.56 -6.52
CA CYS A 94 -12.87 2.02 -7.27
C CYS A 94 -12.49 0.62 -6.81
N PHE A 95 -12.70 0.25 -5.55
CA PHE A 95 -12.52 -1.12 -5.08
C PHE A 95 -13.52 -2.06 -5.75
N GLU A 96 -14.81 -1.70 -5.76
CA GLU A 96 -15.87 -2.48 -6.41
C GLU A 96 -15.66 -2.66 -7.92
N GLN A 97 -15.01 -1.68 -8.56
CA GLN A 97 -14.66 -1.72 -9.99
C GLN A 97 -13.31 -2.40 -10.28
N GLY A 98 -12.59 -2.89 -9.27
CA GLY A 98 -11.26 -3.51 -9.43
C GLY A 98 -10.15 -2.54 -9.84
N ARG A 99 -10.31 -1.25 -9.54
CA ARG A 99 -9.41 -0.15 -9.93
C ARG A 99 -8.54 0.39 -8.80
N LEU A 100 -8.94 0.17 -7.54
CA LEU A 100 -8.20 0.59 -6.36
C LEU A 100 -7.00 -0.36 -6.12
N ALA A 101 -5.80 0.19 -6.19
CA ALA A 101 -4.57 -0.53 -5.88
C ALA A 101 -4.31 -0.57 -4.36
N GLY A 102 -4.66 0.52 -3.67
CA GLY A 102 -4.59 0.60 -2.21
C GLY A 102 -5.10 1.93 -1.66
N SER A 103 -5.29 1.98 -0.35
CA SER A 103 -5.76 3.16 0.36
C SER A 103 -5.04 3.33 1.70
N PHE A 104 -4.84 4.57 2.15
CA PHE A 104 -4.35 4.86 3.49
C PHE A 104 -5.01 6.14 4.04
N PHE A 105 -5.76 5.98 5.12
CA PHE A 105 -6.42 7.08 5.82
C PHE A 105 -5.73 7.32 7.16
N PHE A 106 -5.01 8.44 7.26
CA PHE A 106 -4.44 8.89 8.51
C PHE A 106 -5.54 9.22 9.54
N ALA A 107 -5.17 9.22 10.81
CA ALA A 107 -6.06 9.57 11.91
C ALA A 107 -5.25 10.16 13.06
N ARG A 108 -5.40 11.46 13.34
CA ARG A 108 -4.62 12.13 14.38
C ARG A 108 -4.81 11.51 15.77
N ALA A 109 -6.03 11.05 16.04
CA ALA A 109 -6.43 10.52 17.34
C ALA A 109 -6.11 9.03 17.55
N ILE A 110 -5.62 8.31 16.54
CA ILE A 110 -5.38 6.86 16.62
C ILE A 110 -3.88 6.59 16.50
N ALA A 111 -3.30 6.02 17.55
CA ALA A 111 -1.90 5.63 17.57
C ALA A 111 -1.59 4.65 16.43
N GLY A 112 -0.51 4.91 15.70
CA GLY A 112 -0.11 4.12 14.53
C GLY A 112 -0.76 4.57 13.22
N LEU A 113 -1.88 5.30 13.27
CA LEU A 113 -2.48 5.97 12.10
C LEU A 113 -2.18 7.46 12.04
N ASN A 114 -1.55 8.01 13.08
CA ASN A 114 -1.07 9.38 13.14
C ASN A 114 0.39 9.52 12.71
N THR A 115 1.00 8.49 12.14
CA THR A 115 2.40 8.49 11.63
C THR A 115 2.48 7.69 10.33
N GLU A 116 3.51 7.93 9.53
CA GLU A 116 3.78 7.26 8.26
C GLU A 116 4.36 5.86 8.38
N LYS A 117 4.70 5.41 9.60
CA LYS A 117 5.44 4.15 9.84
C LYS A 117 4.83 2.92 9.17
N HIS A 118 3.52 2.91 8.99
CA HIS A 118 2.77 1.81 8.40
C HIS A 118 2.33 2.07 6.95
N LEU A 119 2.58 3.27 6.41
CA LEU A 119 2.05 3.71 5.11
C LEU A 119 2.48 2.77 3.99
N MET A 120 3.79 2.61 3.78
CA MET A 120 4.31 1.82 2.65
C MET A 120 4.04 0.34 2.81
N ALA A 121 4.15 -0.22 4.03
CA ALA A 121 3.81 -1.61 4.30
C ALA A 121 2.33 -1.91 4.00
N THR A 122 1.42 -1.02 4.43
CA THR A 122 -0.02 -1.14 4.21
C THR A 122 -0.39 -1.03 2.74
N LEU A 123 0.23 -0.11 2.00
CA LEU A 123 0.02 0.03 0.56
C LEU A 123 0.57 -1.17 -0.20
N ALA A 124 1.79 -1.64 0.12
CA ALA A 124 2.39 -2.82 -0.51
C ALA A 124 1.53 -4.08 -0.29
N HIS A 125 0.99 -4.25 0.92
CA HIS A 125 0.06 -5.36 1.19
C HIS A 125 -1.19 -5.28 0.31
N GLN A 126 -1.87 -4.13 0.25
CA GLN A 126 -3.06 -3.95 -0.61
C GLN A 126 -2.74 -4.14 -2.10
N ILE A 127 -1.58 -3.67 -2.56
CA ILE A 127 -1.09 -3.86 -3.94
C ILE A 127 -0.87 -5.36 -4.23
N SER A 128 -0.36 -6.13 -3.28
CA SER A 128 -0.19 -7.59 -3.43
C SER A 128 -1.50 -8.37 -3.57
N LEU A 129 -2.61 -7.76 -3.15
CA LEU A 129 -3.96 -8.30 -3.26
C LEU A 129 -4.63 -7.85 -4.56
N SER A 130 -4.54 -6.56 -4.89
CA SER A 130 -5.16 -5.97 -6.08
C SER A 130 -4.40 -6.26 -7.37
N ILE A 131 -3.08 -6.46 -7.28
CA ILE A 131 -2.17 -6.82 -8.38
C ILE A 131 -1.37 -8.07 -7.96
N PRO A 132 -1.95 -9.28 -8.02
CA PRO A 132 -1.34 -10.50 -7.52
C PRO A 132 0.05 -10.82 -8.10
N GLU A 133 0.34 -10.32 -9.31
CA GLU A 133 1.64 -10.46 -9.98
C GLU A 133 2.80 -9.86 -9.19
N THR A 134 2.53 -8.88 -8.32
CA THR A 134 3.54 -8.25 -7.45
C THR A 134 3.86 -9.05 -6.19
N ARG A 135 2.95 -9.95 -5.76
CA ARG A 135 3.00 -10.60 -4.43
C ARG A 135 4.34 -11.24 -4.11
N ARG A 136 4.89 -12.03 -5.03
CA ARG A 136 6.17 -12.72 -4.83
C ARG A 136 7.35 -11.77 -4.69
N TYR A 137 7.33 -10.65 -5.42
CA TYR A 137 8.42 -9.69 -5.42
C TYR A 137 8.43 -8.86 -4.13
N ILE A 138 7.24 -8.48 -3.66
CA ILE A 138 7.08 -7.81 -2.36
C ILE A 138 7.55 -8.74 -1.23
N ALA A 139 7.11 -10.01 -1.24
CA ALA A 139 7.52 -10.98 -0.23
C ALA A 139 9.04 -11.20 -0.24
N GLN A 140 9.64 -11.37 -1.43
CA GLN A 140 11.08 -11.55 -1.58
C GLN A 140 11.87 -10.32 -1.10
N ALA A 141 11.40 -9.11 -1.39
CA ALA A 141 12.06 -7.89 -0.93
C ALA A 141 12.11 -7.82 0.60
N VAL A 142 11.00 -8.14 1.27
CA VAL A 142 10.91 -8.17 2.73
C VAL A 142 11.74 -9.30 3.34
N GLU A 143 11.74 -10.48 2.72
CA GLU A 143 12.54 -11.62 3.19
C GLU A 143 14.05 -11.37 3.05
N SER A 144 14.44 -10.68 1.97
CA SER A 144 15.85 -10.38 1.69
C SER A 144 16.40 -9.28 2.61
N ASP A 145 15.59 -8.27 2.92
CA ASP A 145 15.96 -7.20 3.85
C ASP A 145 14.77 -6.75 4.71
N PRO A 146 14.55 -7.38 5.88
CA PRO A 146 13.52 -6.96 6.83
C PRO A 146 13.75 -5.57 7.42
N SER A 147 14.97 -5.01 7.31
CA SER A 147 15.28 -3.68 7.83
C SER A 147 14.69 -2.55 6.98
N VAL A 148 14.15 -2.87 5.79
CA VAL A 148 13.47 -1.93 4.89
C VAL A 148 12.44 -1.04 5.60
N PHE A 149 11.72 -1.57 6.60
CA PHE A 149 10.72 -0.82 7.36
C PHE A 149 11.31 0.28 8.27
N ALA A 150 12.61 0.25 8.54
CA ALA A 150 13.34 1.30 9.24
C ALA A 150 13.96 2.33 8.29
N GLY A 151 13.95 2.06 6.98
CA GLY A 151 14.44 2.96 5.94
C GLY A 151 13.54 4.19 5.75
N SER A 152 14.02 5.13 4.94
CA SER A 152 13.23 6.32 4.56
C SER A 152 11.95 5.91 3.80
N LEU A 153 10.96 6.81 3.75
CA LEU A 153 9.77 6.58 2.92
C LEU A 153 10.11 6.32 1.46
N GLU A 154 11.18 6.93 0.95
CA GLU A 154 11.66 6.72 -0.42
C GLU A 154 12.23 5.32 -0.61
N THR A 155 13.08 4.86 0.30
CA THR A 155 13.60 3.50 0.27
C THR A 155 12.47 2.49 0.36
N GLN A 156 11.50 2.71 1.25
CA GLN A 156 10.33 1.84 1.37
C GLN A 156 9.46 1.85 0.11
N LEU A 157 9.18 3.01 -0.48
CA LEU A 157 8.41 3.13 -1.73
C LEU A 157 9.10 2.37 -2.87
N GLN A 158 10.40 2.60 -3.07
CA GLN A 158 11.16 1.95 -4.13
C GLN A 158 11.18 0.43 -3.95
N THR A 159 11.53 -0.03 -2.75
CA THR A 159 11.71 -1.46 -2.47
C THR A 159 10.40 -2.24 -2.41
N LEU A 160 9.35 -1.67 -1.82
CA LEU A 160 8.10 -2.41 -1.55
C LEU A 160 7.02 -2.21 -2.63
N ILE A 161 7.13 -1.17 -3.47
CA ILE A 161 6.07 -0.82 -4.44
C ILE A 161 6.65 -0.72 -5.85
N VAL A 162 7.57 0.22 -6.10
CA VAL A 162 8.04 0.52 -7.47
C VAL A 162 8.77 -0.68 -8.08
N ASN A 163 9.79 -1.22 -7.40
CA ASN A 163 10.57 -2.35 -7.89
C ASN A 163 9.70 -3.60 -8.11
N PRO A 164 8.83 -4.01 -7.17
CA PRO A 164 7.89 -5.12 -7.39
C PRO A 164 6.96 -4.93 -8.59
N LEU A 165 6.46 -3.73 -8.85
CA LEU A 165 5.61 -3.43 -10.02
C LEU A 165 6.41 -3.56 -11.32
N LEU A 166 7.61 -3.00 -11.39
CA LEU A 166 8.48 -3.09 -12.56
C LEU A 166 8.89 -4.54 -12.86
N GLN A 167 9.23 -5.31 -11.82
CA GLN A 167 9.57 -6.73 -11.96
C GLN A 167 8.38 -7.56 -12.45
N ALA A 168 7.18 -7.31 -11.91
CA ALA A 168 5.96 -7.96 -12.35
C ALA A 168 5.63 -7.64 -13.82
N GLN A 169 5.85 -6.39 -14.24
CA GLN A 169 5.65 -5.96 -15.62
C GLN A 169 6.65 -6.63 -16.57
N ALA A 170 7.94 -6.55 -16.26
CA ALA A 170 8.99 -7.18 -17.07
C ALA A 170 8.78 -8.69 -17.22
N HIS A 171 8.34 -9.36 -16.16
CA HIS A 171 8.01 -10.78 -16.23
C HIS A 171 6.75 -11.08 -17.05
N ALA A 172 5.74 -10.20 -17.04
CA ALA A 172 4.57 -10.35 -17.92
C ALA A 172 4.96 -10.19 -19.40
N GLU A 173 5.86 -9.25 -19.69
CA GLU A 173 6.40 -8.99 -21.03
C GLU A 173 7.24 -10.17 -21.55
N ALA A 174 8.14 -10.70 -20.73
CA ALA A 174 9.03 -11.81 -21.09
C ALA A 174 8.28 -13.12 -21.39
N ASN A 175 7.14 -13.37 -20.76
CA ASN A 175 6.36 -14.59 -20.95
C ASN A 175 5.39 -14.55 -22.14
N GLY A 176 5.52 -13.57 -23.06
CA GLY A 176 4.63 -13.43 -24.21
C GLY A 176 3.17 -13.14 -23.84
N LYS A 177 2.89 -12.81 -22.57
CA LYS A 177 1.54 -12.53 -22.06
C LYS A 177 1.03 -11.14 -22.43
N ARG A 178 1.67 -10.45 -23.39
CA ARG A 178 1.11 -9.22 -23.98
C ARG A 178 -0.23 -9.49 -24.70
N ASN A 179 -0.49 -10.74 -25.11
CA ASN A 179 -1.71 -11.14 -25.83
C ASN A 179 -2.66 -12.09 -25.05
N SER A 180 -2.38 -12.41 -23.78
CA SER A 180 -3.35 -13.11 -22.90
C SER A 180 -4.02 -12.19 -21.87
N THR A 181 -3.63 -10.92 -21.82
CA THR A 181 -4.59 -9.88 -21.52
C THR A 181 -5.42 -9.64 -22.78
N GLY A 182 -6.52 -10.37 -22.92
CA GLY A 182 -7.61 -9.91 -23.79
C GLY A 182 -7.98 -8.46 -23.44
N PRO A 183 -8.82 -7.78 -24.23
CA PRO A 183 -9.30 -6.45 -23.89
C PRO A 183 -10.03 -6.52 -22.54
N GLY A 184 -9.37 -6.25 -21.41
CA GLY A 184 -10.05 -6.39 -20.12
C GLY A 184 -9.24 -6.39 -18.82
N ARG A 185 -7.99 -6.87 -18.74
CA ARG A 185 -7.29 -6.90 -17.43
C ARG A 185 -6.21 -5.84 -17.31
N ARG A 186 -6.64 -4.62 -17.01
CA ARG A 186 -5.76 -3.54 -16.56
C ARG A 186 -5.48 -3.73 -15.07
N TRP A 187 -4.22 -3.57 -14.66
CA TRP A 187 -3.90 -3.49 -13.23
C TRP A 187 -4.66 -2.34 -12.58
N ALA A 188 -5.00 -2.51 -11.31
CA ALA A 188 -5.47 -1.41 -10.48
C ALA A 188 -4.42 -0.28 -10.49
N ARG A 189 -4.86 0.98 -10.59
CA ARG A 189 -3.96 2.13 -10.77
C ARG A 189 -4.16 3.23 -9.75
N LEU A 190 -5.24 3.19 -8.99
CA LEU A 190 -5.56 4.26 -8.04
C LEU A 190 -5.00 3.93 -6.65
N ILE A 191 -4.22 4.86 -6.09
CA ILE A 191 -3.89 4.88 -4.67
C ILE A 191 -4.56 6.12 -4.07
N VAL A 192 -5.29 5.94 -2.97
CA VAL A 192 -5.93 7.04 -2.23
C VAL A 192 -5.22 7.25 -0.91
N ILE A 193 -4.76 8.47 -0.65
CA ILE A 193 -4.18 8.87 0.64
C ILE A 193 -4.98 10.06 1.18
N ASP A 194 -5.52 9.92 2.38
CA ASP A 194 -6.33 10.96 3.04
C ASP A 194 -5.80 11.28 4.43
N GLY A 195 -5.98 12.53 4.87
CA GLY A 195 -5.56 12.99 6.20
C GLY A 195 -4.06 13.24 6.35
N LEU A 196 -3.36 13.65 5.29
CA LEU A 196 -1.91 13.98 5.40
C LEU A 196 -1.61 15.06 6.45
N ASP A 197 -2.56 15.96 6.70
CA ASP A 197 -2.52 16.98 7.76
C ASP A 197 -2.75 16.41 9.18
N GLU A 198 -3.17 15.16 9.26
CA GLU A 198 -3.34 14.40 10.51
C GLU A 198 -2.09 13.57 10.88
N CYS A 199 -1.13 13.44 9.96
CA CYS A 199 0.15 12.78 10.21
C CYS A 199 1.09 13.68 11.02
N GLN A 200 1.69 13.11 12.06
CA GLN A 200 2.78 13.72 12.81
C GLN A 200 4.05 13.67 11.96
N GLY A 201 4.68 14.82 11.70
CA GLY A 201 5.95 14.92 10.97
C GLY A 201 5.83 15.58 9.59
N ALA A 202 6.46 16.76 9.45
CA ALA A 202 6.44 17.56 8.22
C ALA A 202 7.09 16.89 7.00
N ASN A 203 7.87 15.83 7.22
CA ASN A 203 8.60 15.13 6.17
C ASN A 203 7.67 14.34 5.24
N VAL A 204 6.57 13.78 5.78
CA VAL A 204 5.58 12.99 5.04
C VAL A 204 4.79 13.87 4.09
N GLN A 205 4.35 15.02 4.59
CA GLN A 205 3.64 16.02 3.81
C GLN A 205 4.52 16.50 2.64
N ARG A 206 5.77 16.89 2.91
CA ARG A 206 6.71 17.33 1.86
C ARG A 206 7.05 16.24 0.85
N TYR A 207 7.17 14.99 1.29
CA TYR A 207 7.48 13.87 0.41
C TYR A 207 6.32 13.57 -0.54
N ILE A 208 5.10 13.52 -0.04
CA ILE A 208 3.91 13.20 -0.84
C ILE A 208 3.47 14.40 -1.71
N THR A 209 3.72 15.65 -1.27
CA THR A 209 3.41 16.85 -2.06
C THR A 209 4.43 17.16 -3.16
N ARG A 210 5.57 16.49 -3.20
CA ARG A 210 6.52 16.65 -4.30
C ARG A 210 5.98 15.90 -5.53
N THR A 211 5.29 16.62 -6.40
CA THR A 211 5.18 16.22 -7.81
C THR A 211 6.58 15.97 -8.36
N PRO A 212 6.83 14.84 -9.05
CA PRO A 212 8.02 14.72 -9.87
C PRO A 212 8.01 15.90 -10.84
N HIS A 213 8.91 16.86 -10.66
CA HIS A 213 9.17 17.84 -11.70
C HIS A 213 10.05 17.13 -12.72
N SER A 214 9.46 16.85 -13.89
CA SER A 214 10.18 16.54 -15.12
C SER A 214 11.06 17.71 -15.54
#